data_AF-A0A3D0SZK4-F1
#
_entry.id   AF-A0A3D0SZK4-F1
#
_cell.length_a   1.000
_cell.length_b   1.000
_cell.length_c   1.000
_cell.angle_alpha   90.00
_cell.angle_beta   90.00
_cell.angle_gamma   90.00
#
_symmetry.space_group_name_H-M   'P 1'
#
loop_
_entity.id
_entity.type
_entity.pdbx_description
1 polymer ?
#
loop_
_entity_poly.entity_id
_entity_poly.type
_entity_poly.pdbx_seq_one_letter_code
_entity_poly.pdbx_strand_id
1 'polypeptide(L)' 'MAYYIGVMSGTSMDGVDAILTDITDTSIAPIAAVSIPYPAELLELLHQLCTVSPNEINHLGQADR' A
#
# COMPACT_ATOMS: atom_id res chain seq x y z
N MET A 1 -8.80 -18.14 -17.00
CA MET A 1 -7.70 -17.18 -17.08
C MET A 1 -8.24 -15.84 -16.65
N ALA A 2 -7.78 -15.31 -15.52
CA ALA A 2 -8.19 -14.01 -15.02
C ALA A 2 -6.98 -13.32 -14.40
N TYR A 3 -6.76 -12.06 -14.80
CA TYR A 3 -5.65 -11.27 -14.31
C TYR A 3 -6.09 -10.42 -13.14
N TYR A 4 -5.32 -10.49 -12.05
CA TYR A 4 -5.56 -9.76 -10.82
C TYR A 4 -4.34 -8.93 -10.46
N ILE A 5 -4.59 -7.74 -9.90
CA ILE A 5 -3.55 -6.94 -9.28
C ILE A 5 -3.72 -7.06 -7.77
N GLY A 6 -2.72 -7.62 -7.11
CA GLY A 6 -2.59 -7.56 -5.65
C GLY A 6 -1.82 -6.31 -5.27
N VAL A 7 -2.29 -5.59 -4.25
CA VAL A 7 -1.61 -4.41 -3.70
C VAL A 7 -1.43 -4.63 -2.21
N MET A 8 -0.22 -4.37 -1.69
CA MET A 8 0.12 -4.54 -0.29
C MET A 8 0.98 -3.36 0.19
N SER A 9 0.66 -2.85 1.38
CA SER A 9 1.53 -1.94 2.13
C SER A 9 1.73 -2.52 3.52
N GLY A 10 3.00 -2.75 3.88
CA GLY A 10 3.38 -3.28 5.17
C GLY A 10 3.48 -2.19 6.24
N THR A 11 3.47 -2.59 7.51
CA THR A 11 3.66 -1.66 8.64
C THR A 11 5.09 -1.15 8.78
N SER A 12 6.03 -1.62 7.95
CA SER A 12 7.39 -1.04 7.84
C SER A 12 7.40 0.32 7.13
N MET A 13 6.33 0.68 6.42
CA MET A 13 6.16 1.95 5.71
C MET A 13 7.24 2.26 4.66
N ASP A 14 7.80 1.24 4.02
CA ASP A 14 8.81 1.43 2.98
C ASP A 14 8.18 1.83 1.62
N GLY A 15 6.90 1.54 1.43
CA GLY A 15 6.18 1.81 0.19
C GLY A 15 5.00 0.88 -0.04
N VAL A 16 4.57 0.80 -1.30
CA VAL A 16 3.48 -0.07 -1.77
C VAL A 16 4.03 -1.05 -2.79
N ASP A 17 3.77 -2.33 -2.56
CA ASP A 17 4.05 -3.41 -3.51
C ASP A 17 2.79 -3.71 -4.33
N ALA A 18 2.95 -3.83 -5.65
CA ALA A 18 1.88 -4.27 -6.54
C ALA A 18 2.36 -5.42 -7.42
N ILE A 19 1.51 -6.46 -7.55
CA ILE A 19 1.79 -7.67 -8.32
C ILE A 19 0.65 -7.98 -9.28
N LEU A 20 0.98 -8.19 -10.55
CA LEU A 20 0.07 -8.75 -11.54
C LEU A 20 0.16 -10.28 -11.51
N THR A 21 -0.97 -10.95 -11.37
CA THR A 21 -1.05 -12.40 -11.23
C THR A 21 -2.08 -12.97 -12.19
N ASP A 22 -1.72 -14.04 -12.90
CA ASP A 22 -2.66 -14.90 -13.61
C ASP A 22 -3.19 -15.95 -12.64
N ILE A 23 -4.49 -15.91 -12.38
CA ILE A 23 -5.15 -16.85 -11.49
C ILE A 23 -6.08 -17.73 -12.31
N THR A 24 -5.93 -19.04 -12.12
CA THR A 24 -6.78 -20.09 -12.67
C THR A 24 -7.31 -20.97 -11.55
N ASP A 25 -8.22 -21.89 -11.86
CA ASP A 25 -8.80 -22.80 -10.86
C ASP A 25 -7.76 -23.69 -10.16
N THR A 26 -6.58 -23.87 -10.77
CA THR A 26 -5.54 -24.80 -10.31
C THR A 26 -4.19 -24.13 -10.05
N SER A 27 -4.03 -22.84 -10.35
CA SER A 27 -2.73 -22.17 -10.22
C SER A 27 -2.83 -20.68 -9.98
N ILE A 28 -1.78 -20.14 -9.35
CA ILE A 28 -1.56 -18.72 -9.13
C ILE A 28 -0.15 -18.42 -9.65
N ALA A 29 -0.05 -17.67 -10.74
CA ALA A 29 1.21 -17.40 -11.43
C ALA A 29 1.50 -15.88 -11.46
N PRO A 30 2.54 -15.39 -10.76
CA PRO A 30 2.92 -13.99 -10.83
C PRO A 30 3.55 -13.67 -12.20
N ILE A 31 3.16 -12.53 -12.78
CA ILE A 31 3.57 -12.09 -14.12
C ILE A 31 4.53 -10.90 -14.01
N ALA A 32 4.22 -9.93 -13.16
CA ALA A 32 5.00 -8.71 -12.98
C ALA A 32 4.85 -8.18 -11.56
N ALA A 33 5.88 -7.50 -11.05
CA ALA A 33 5.86 -6.86 -9.76
C ALA A 33 6.52 -5.47 -9.83
N VAL A 34 6.02 -4.54 -9.02
CA VAL A 34 6.60 -3.22 -8.81
C VAL A 34 6.51 -2.85 -7.33
N SER A 35 7.51 -2.13 -6.84
CA SER A 35 7.52 -1.53 -5.51
C SER A 35 7.69 -0.02 -5.67
N ILE A 36 6.82 0.76 -5.03
CA ILE A 36 6.80 2.22 -5.13
C ILE A 36 6.99 2.79 -3.73
N PRO A 37 8.08 3.55 -3.48
CA PRO A 37 8.31 4.14 -2.17
C PRO A 37 7.27 5.23 -1.87
N TYR A 38 6.94 5.41 -0.60
CA TYR A 38 6.05 6.50 -0.20
C TYR A 38 6.69 7.88 -0.49
N PRO A 39 5.90 8.87 -0.95
CA PRO A 39 6.34 10.26 -0.90
C PRO A 39 6.67 10.67 0.54
N ALA A 40 7.73 11.46 0.72
CA ALA A 40 8.21 11.86 2.05
C ALA A 40 7.12 12.53 2.91
N GLU A 41 6.30 13.40 2.30
CA GLU A 41 5.20 14.10 2.99
C GLU A 41 4.13 13.13 3.51
N LEU A 42 3.79 12.09 2.73
CA LEU A 42 2.85 11.06 3.15
C LEU A 42 3.45 10.20 4.27
N LEU A 43 4.73 9.82 4.15
CA LEU A 43 5.42 9.03 5.17
C LEU A 43 5.45 9.76 6.52
N GLU A 44 5.72 11.07 6.52
CA GLU A 44 5.67 11.89 7.74
C GLU A 44 4.27 11.92 8.36
N LEU A 45 3.22 12.05 7.55
CA LEU A 45 1.83 12.04 8.02
C LEU A 45 1.45 10.67 8.63
N LEU A 46 1.84 9.57 7.98
CA LEU A 46 1.62 8.21 8.48
C LEU A 46 2.33 7.96 9.81
N HIS A 47 3.58 8.44 9.95
CA HIS A 47 4.29 8.36 11.23
C HIS A 47 3.59 9.15 12.34
N GLN A 48 3.08 10.36 12.04
CA GLN A 48 2.33 11.16 13.02
C GLN A 48 1.08 10.42 13.51
N LEU A 49 0.35 9.76 12.60
CA LEU A 49 -0.86 8.97 12.91
C LEU A 49 -0.59 7.72 13.76
N CYS A 50 0.66 7.28 13.87
CA CYS A 50 1.05 6.17 14.75
C CYS A 50 1.38 6.62 16.19
N THR A 51 1.17 7.89 16.52
CA THR A 51 1.32 8.45 17.86
C THR A 51 0.16 9.40 18.15
N VAL A 52 -0.13 9.65 19.44
CA VAL A 52 -1.17 10.62 19.81
C VAL A 52 -0.80 12.00 19.26
N SER A 53 -1.63 12.53 18.38
CA SER A 53 -1.43 13.86 17.77
C SER A 53 -2.73 14.68 17.72
N PRO A 54 -2.65 16.01 17.63
CA PRO A 54 -3.85 16.81 17.36
C PRO A 54 -4.39 16.50 15.97
N ASN A 55 -5.72 16.58 15.81
CA ASN A 55 -6.38 16.55 14.51
C ASN A 55 -6.28 15.21 13.73
N GLU A 56 -6.06 14.09 14.43
CA GLU A 56 -5.85 12.75 13.85
C GLU A 56 -6.90 12.33 12.82
N ILE A 57 -8.18 12.62 13.04
CA ILE A 57 -9.25 12.22 12.10
C ILE A 57 -9.09 12.91 10.74
N ASN A 58 -8.73 14.20 10.74
CA ASN A 58 -8.55 14.94 9.49
C ASN A 58 -7.23 14.53 8.80
N HIS A 59 -6.17 14.29 9.57
CA HIS A 59 -4.91 13.76 9.03
C HIS A 59 -5.08 12.35 8.45
N LEU A 60 -5.88 11.50 9.09
CA LEU A 60 -6.24 10.19 8.57
C LEU A 60 -6.96 10.30 7.22
N GLY A 61 -7.95 11.20 7.12
CA GLY A 61 -8.66 11.45 5.85
C GLY A 61 -7.77 12.06 4.75
N GLN A 62 -6.71 12.78 5.11
CA GLN A 62 -5.71 13.27 4.14
C GLN A 62 -4.78 12.16 3.68
N ALA A 63 -4.35 11.27 4.59
CA ALA A 63 -3.47 10.15 4.27
C ALA A 63 -4.16 9.05 3.44
N ASP A 64 -5.49 8.93 3.54
CA ASP A 64 -6.30 7.95 2.80
C ASP A 64 -6.51 8.32 1.31
N ARG A 65 -6.36 9.59 0.95
CA ARG A 65 -6.73 10.13 -0.38
C ARG A 65 -5.57 10.15 -1.37
#